data_AF-A0A8C4US15-F1
#
_entry.id   AF-A0A8C4US15-F1
#
_cell.length_a   1.000
_cell.length_b   1.000
_cell.length_c   1.000
_cell.angle_alpha   90.00
_cell.angle_beta   90.00
_cell.angle_gamma   90.00
#
_symmetry.space_group_name_H-M   'P 1'
#
loop_
_entity.id
_entity.type
_entity.pdbx_description
1 polymer ?
#
loop_
_entity_poly.entity_id
_entity_poly.type
_entity_poly.pdbx_seq_one_letter_code
_entity_poly.pdbx_strand_id
1 'polypeptide(L)'
;MACRRAGSRIGDIVREIRQECATRGHAASETLVAFVVKAVVLDPGNDFNVDQTFTKKDVQDLIQLCVTKLLDTTNPSLSTMKMQVYFDTNYANRAELLSEQHRVLEGRLAPVVRDITDSHPRVQEEMENVYRKIVSYVLLSSGLGSPTDIEVVREVTVPAILSEAIPSATWMVDEGLNTCHTLAHQYTALLESMLEDLHRYVQLSSFKLKEALFHVRQYEAFLCILLLRFSFQSDAITSAQEVEKMKVQFATTMEQLKNTVQNKVSTDTKEVFPLFVALSNLWTSFQDEMLLLRFLTNMTNDLQQFLEIHSQLFTEEVLTSLLEGVTVKSDEERIQETMGTRVNVSDFKNQEWLFPETTDNFDQLLIQYHGFCAHAIGVKGLTLPGNPAIGILKHKERCYVFSSKEAAYMFAQDPEKFIQLNIEKAKEHIELIQLLELHHQFEYLAPYAQARNADKYLMKPTTKCDSSTQTDTHILPPTIVTSYEWNEWELRRKALKLANLRRKITHAMQTDLSHMRRENSTQVYLPKDVSTQTKRDNSSNVPRPQIFLKGLRGGSTPTTHMVKVDLTRAADEA
;
A
#
# COMPACT_ATOMS: atom_id res chain seq x y z
N MET A 1 -8.30 -28.98 -4.68
CA MET A 1 -8.94 -28.89 -6.01
C MET A 1 -10.08 -27.86 -6.10
N ALA A 2 -10.75 -27.48 -5.01
CA ALA A 2 -11.84 -26.48 -5.02
C ALA A 2 -11.38 -25.04 -5.37
N CYS A 3 -10.21 -24.59 -4.86
CA CYS A 3 -9.71 -23.23 -5.08
C CYS A 3 -9.36 -22.92 -6.56
N ARG A 4 -8.93 -23.92 -7.34
CA ARG A 4 -8.63 -23.75 -8.79
C ARG A 4 -9.91 -23.68 -9.65
N ARG A 5 -11.02 -24.27 -9.22
CA ARG A 5 -12.30 -24.24 -9.96
C ARG A 5 -13.07 -22.93 -9.78
N ALA A 6 -12.95 -22.28 -8.62
CA ALA A 6 -13.59 -20.99 -8.36
C ALA A 6 -12.90 -19.85 -9.16
N GLY A 7 -11.56 -19.80 -9.19
CA GLY A 7 -10.81 -18.82 -9.99
C GLY A 7 -11.02 -18.96 -11.51
N SER A 8 -11.23 -20.18 -12.01
CA SER A 8 -11.58 -20.44 -13.42
C SER A 8 -12.92 -19.82 -13.82
N ARG A 9 -13.93 -19.87 -12.94
CA ARG A 9 -15.27 -19.35 -13.23
C ARG A 9 -15.33 -17.82 -13.26
N ILE A 10 -14.62 -17.14 -12.36
CA ILE A 10 -14.59 -15.66 -12.35
C ILE A 10 -13.88 -15.13 -13.59
N GLY A 11 -12.77 -15.75 -14.00
CA GLY A 11 -12.07 -15.39 -15.24
C GLY A 11 -12.95 -15.59 -16.49
N ASP A 12 -13.76 -16.66 -16.52
CA ASP A 12 -14.71 -16.89 -17.61
C ASP A 12 -15.81 -15.81 -17.65
N ILE A 13 -16.36 -15.42 -16.50
CA ILE A 13 -17.37 -14.34 -16.38
C ILE A 13 -16.80 -13.00 -16.83
N VAL A 14 -15.58 -12.65 -16.39
CA VAL A 14 -14.92 -11.41 -16.79
C VAL A 14 -14.68 -11.37 -18.30
N ARG A 15 -14.27 -12.49 -18.91
CA ARG A 15 -14.10 -12.58 -20.37
C ARG A 15 -15.42 -12.42 -21.11
N GLU A 16 -16.50 -13.02 -20.61
CA GLU A 16 -17.84 -12.92 -21.20
C GLU A 16 -18.37 -11.49 -21.16
N ILE A 17 -18.26 -10.80 -20.02
CA ILE A 17 -18.63 -9.38 -19.89
C ILE A 17 -17.83 -8.51 -20.87
N ARG A 18 -16.51 -8.73 -20.98
CA ARG A 18 -15.69 -7.97 -21.94
C ARG A 18 -16.12 -8.20 -23.38
N GLN A 19 -16.45 -9.43 -23.73
CA GLN A 19 -16.93 -9.76 -25.08
C GLN A 19 -18.27 -9.07 -25.36
N GLU A 20 -19.22 -9.12 -24.44
CA GLU A 20 -20.53 -8.48 -24.58
C GLU A 20 -20.40 -6.95 -24.70
N CYS A 21 -19.59 -6.30 -23.85
CA CYS A 21 -19.32 -4.86 -23.97
C CYS A 21 -18.67 -4.52 -25.33
N ALA A 22 -17.71 -5.33 -25.80
CA ALA A 22 -17.04 -5.12 -27.08
C ALA A 22 -18.00 -5.25 -28.26
N THR A 23 -18.96 -6.19 -28.23
CA THR A 23 -20.00 -6.30 -29.28
C THR A 23 -20.90 -5.07 -29.35
N ARG A 24 -21.00 -4.32 -28.25
CA ARG A 24 -21.77 -3.07 -28.14
C ARG A 24 -20.90 -1.82 -28.34
N GLY A 25 -19.67 -1.97 -28.81
CA GLY A 25 -18.77 -0.87 -29.16
C GLY A 25 -17.94 -0.29 -28.01
N HIS A 26 -17.99 -0.87 -26.81
CA HIS A 26 -17.24 -0.38 -25.64
C HIS A 26 -16.21 -1.41 -25.18
N ALA A 27 -14.92 -1.09 -25.33
CA ALA A 27 -13.83 -1.93 -24.82
C ALA A 27 -13.55 -1.60 -23.34
N ALA A 28 -13.61 -2.62 -22.47
CA ALA A 28 -13.25 -2.51 -21.06
C ALA A 28 -12.00 -3.36 -20.74
N SER A 29 -11.13 -2.83 -19.86
CA SER A 29 -9.97 -3.57 -19.37
C SER A 29 -10.39 -4.68 -18.40
N GLU A 30 -9.58 -5.73 -18.29
CA GLU A 30 -9.86 -6.85 -17.39
C GLU A 30 -9.95 -6.40 -15.92
N THR A 31 -9.05 -5.50 -15.51
CA THR A 31 -9.02 -4.92 -14.17
C THR A 31 -10.30 -4.13 -13.86
N LEU A 32 -10.77 -3.31 -14.81
CA LEU A 32 -12.01 -2.54 -14.64
C LEU A 32 -13.23 -3.46 -14.54
N VAL A 33 -13.33 -4.48 -15.39
CA VAL A 33 -14.44 -5.45 -15.33
C VAL A 33 -14.42 -6.22 -14.01
N ALA A 34 -13.26 -6.65 -13.54
CA ALA A 34 -13.13 -7.31 -12.24
C ALA A 34 -13.56 -6.38 -11.09
N PHE A 35 -13.24 -5.09 -11.17
CA PHE A 35 -13.69 -4.09 -10.20
C PHE A 35 -15.22 -3.94 -10.22
N VAL A 36 -15.83 -3.81 -11.41
CA VAL A 36 -17.29 -3.68 -11.55
C VAL A 36 -18.03 -4.94 -11.07
N VAL A 37 -17.49 -6.13 -11.36
CA VAL A 37 -18.06 -7.39 -10.84
C VAL A 37 -18.09 -7.37 -9.31
N LYS A 38 -17.00 -6.93 -8.66
CA LYS A 38 -16.98 -6.76 -7.20
C LYS A 38 -18.04 -5.77 -6.74
N ALA A 39 -18.15 -4.61 -7.40
CA ALA A 39 -19.13 -3.59 -7.06
C ALA A 39 -20.56 -4.12 -7.10
N VAL A 40 -20.92 -4.85 -8.16
CA VAL A 40 -22.27 -5.40 -8.34
C VAL A 40 -22.58 -6.49 -7.30
N VAL A 41 -21.61 -7.34 -6.98
CA VAL A 41 -21.79 -8.43 -6.00
C VAL A 41 -21.92 -7.90 -4.57
N LEU A 42 -21.28 -6.78 -4.24
CA LEU A 42 -21.31 -6.22 -2.89
C LEU A 42 -22.53 -5.34 -2.60
N ASP A 43 -23.10 -4.75 -3.65
CA ASP A 43 -24.27 -3.90 -3.55
C ASP A 43 -25.49 -4.69 -3.00
N PRO A 44 -25.99 -4.35 -1.80
CA PRO A 44 -27.11 -5.06 -1.18
C PRO A 44 -28.38 -5.03 -2.03
N GLY A 45 -28.54 -4.04 -2.93
CA GLY A 45 -29.70 -3.93 -3.80
C GLY A 45 -29.78 -4.98 -4.90
N ASN A 46 -28.69 -5.72 -5.17
CA ASN A 46 -28.64 -6.77 -6.19
C ASN A 46 -28.88 -8.19 -5.64
N ASP A 47 -29.11 -8.33 -4.34
CA ASP A 47 -29.46 -9.60 -3.66
C ASP A 47 -28.48 -10.77 -3.89
N PHE A 48 -27.20 -10.49 -4.18
CA PHE A 48 -26.17 -11.52 -4.29
C PHE A 48 -25.67 -11.97 -2.91
N ASN A 49 -25.69 -13.27 -2.63
CA ASN A 49 -25.11 -13.82 -1.41
C ASN A 49 -23.68 -14.32 -1.65
N VAL A 50 -22.70 -13.63 -1.06
CA VAL A 50 -21.26 -13.93 -1.18
C VAL A 50 -20.89 -15.31 -0.64
N ASP A 51 -21.68 -15.86 0.31
CA ASP A 51 -21.45 -17.16 0.95
C ASP A 51 -22.08 -18.33 0.19
N GLN A 52 -22.88 -18.07 -0.85
CA GLN A 52 -23.54 -19.10 -1.65
C GLN A 52 -22.86 -19.28 -3.02
N THR A 53 -22.92 -20.50 -3.55
CA THR A 53 -22.44 -20.78 -4.91
C THR A 53 -23.42 -20.22 -5.94
N PHE A 54 -22.98 -19.29 -6.79
CA PHE A 54 -23.80 -18.74 -7.87
C PHE A 54 -24.41 -19.83 -8.76
N THR A 55 -25.74 -19.74 -8.93
CA THR A 55 -26.51 -20.51 -9.91
C THR A 55 -26.24 -19.99 -11.32
N LYS A 56 -26.67 -20.73 -12.34
CA LYS A 56 -26.55 -20.27 -13.74
C LYS A 56 -27.33 -18.97 -13.99
N LYS A 57 -28.46 -18.79 -13.30
CA LYS A 57 -29.28 -17.59 -13.40
C LYS A 57 -28.54 -16.41 -12.77
N ASP A 58 -28.00 -16.58 -11.57
CA ASP A 58 -27.24 -15.53 -10.87
C ASP A 58 -26.05 -15.05 -11.69
N VAL A 59 -25.37 -15.96 -12.40
CA VAL A 59 -24.27 -15.58 -13.31
C VAL A 59 -24.77 -14.74 -14.49
N GLN A 60 -25.91 -15.09 -15.10
CA GLN A 60 -26.49 -14.28 -16.19
C GLN A 60 -26.95 -12.90 -15.69
N ASP A 61 -27.60 -12.85 -14.53
CA ASP A 61 -28.04 -11.61 -13.90
C ASP A 61 -26.83 -10.72 -13.56
N LEU A 62 -25.76 -11.31 -13.02
CA LEU A 62 -24.49 -10.62 -12.75
C LEU A 62 -23.85 -10.05 -14.03
N ILE A 63 -23.78 -10.83 -15.10
CA ILE A 63 -23.24 -10.37 -16.39
C ILE A 63 -24.07 -9.20 -16.90
N GLN A 64 -25.40 -9.32 -16.90
CA GLN A 64 -26.29 -8.28 -17.40
C GLN A 64 -26.17 -6.97 -16.59
N LEU A 65 -26.10 -7.06 -15.26
CA LEU A 65 -25.90 -5.91 -14.38
C LEU A 65 -24.54 -5.25 -14.63
N CYS A 66 -23.47 -6.03 -14.73
CA CYS A 66 -22.12 -5.51 -15.02
C CYS A 66 -22.05 -4.83 -16.39
N VAL A 67 -22.61 -5.45 -17.43
CA VAL A 67 -22.65 -4.88 -18.78
C VAL A 67 -23.46 -3.58 -18.78
N THR A 68 -24.63 -3.57 -18.13
CA THR A 68 -25.46 -2.35 -18.02
C THR A 68 -24.68 -1.22 -17.34
N LYS A 69 -23.99 -1.52 -16.22
CA LYS A 69 -23.18 -0.53 -15.50
C LYS A 69 -21.96 -0.05 -16.29
N LEU A 70 -21.32 -0.91 -17.09
CA LEU A 70 -20.17 -0.57 -17.93
C LEU A 70 -20.54 0.27 -19.16
N LEU A 71 -21.78 0.13 -19.64
CA LEU A 71 -22.30 0.89 -20.79
C LEU A 71 -22.93 2.23 -20.39
N ASP A 72 -23.25 2.42 -19.10
CA ASP A 72 -23.75 3.70 -18.57
C ASP A 72 -22.61 4.72 -18.42
N THR A 73 -22.13 5.23 -19.56
CA THR A 73 -21.02 6.20 -19.63
C THR A 73 -21.38 7.57 -19.06
N THR A 74 -22.67 7.84 -18.85
CA THR A 74 -23.18 9.10 -18.28
C THR A 74 -23.17 9.11 -16.76
N ASN A 75 -22.90 7.98 -16.11
CA ASN A 75 -23.00 7.87 -14.66
C ASN A 75 -21.65 8.18 -13.98
N PRO A 76 -21.59 9.16 -13.05
CA PRO A 76 -20.38 9.50 -12.32
C PRO A 76 -19.76 8.31 -11.59
N SER A 77 -20.58 7.37 -11.12
CA SER A 77 -20.16 6.11 -10.51
C SER A 77 -19.12 5.38 -11.37
N LEU A 78 -19.40 5.20 -12.66
CA LEU A 78 -18.49 4.49 -13.57
C LEU A 78 -17.19 5.27 -13.80
N SER A 79 -17.26 6.60 -13.91
CA SER A 79 -16.07 7.46 -14.01
C SER A 79 -15.19 7.34 -12.77
N THR A 80 -15.78 7.29 -11.58
CA THR A 80 -15.03 7.10 -10.33
C THR A 80 -14.31 5.76 -10.32
N MET A 81 -14.98 4.67 -10.72
CA MET A 81 -14.34 3.36 -10.80
C MET A 81 -13.19 3.32 -11.81
N LYS A 82 -13.35 3.96 -12.98
CA LYS A 82 -12.28 4.06 -13.98
C LYS A 82 -11.08 4.83 -13.42
N MET A 83 -11.34 5.95 -12.76
CA MET A 83 -10.32 6.80 -12.14
C MET A 83 -9.58 6.06 -11.02
N GLN A 84 -10.31 5.36 -10.15
CA GLN A 84 -9.77 4.51 -9.07
C GLN A 84 -8.87 3.40 -9.61
N VAL A 85 -9.36 2.63 -10.60
CA VAL A 85 -8.58 1.55 -11.24
C VAL A 85 -7.34 2.11 -11.96
N TYR A 86 -7.48 3.25 -12.65
CA TYR A 86 -6.35 3.92 -13.28
C TYR A 86 -5.29 4.33 -12.24
N PHE A 87 -5.70 4.99 -11.17
CA PHE A 87 -4.78 5.46 -10.13
C PHE A 87 -4.05 4.29 -9.47
N ASP A 88 -4.77 3.24 -9.06
CA ASP A 88 -4.17 2.07 -8.43
C ASP A 88 -3.19 1.34 -9.36
N THR A 89 -3.52 1.21 -10.64
CA THR A 89 -2.68 0.51 -11.62
C THR A 89 -1.40 1.29 -11.93
N ASN A 90 -1.48 2.62 -12.03
CA ASN A 90 -0.35 3.44 -12.45
C ASN A 90 0.50 3.94 -11.26
N TYR A 91 -0.12 4.33 -10.15
CA TYR A 91 0.59 4.86 -8.98
C TYR A 91 1.34 3.78 -8.20
N ALA A 92 0.75 2.59 -8.02
CA ALA A 92 1.38 1.49 -7.29
C ALA A 92 2.69 1.02 -7.97
N ASN A 93 2.76 1.15 -9.29
CA ASN A 93 3.92 0.77 -10.10
C ASN A 93 5.01 1.84 -10.18
N ARG A 94 4.88 2.98 -9.47
CA ARG A 94 5.86 4.09 -9.48
C ARG A 94 7.31 3.62 -9.32
N ALA A 95 7.60 2.84 -8.29
CA ALA A 95 8.97 2.42 -7.99
C ALA A 95 9.50 1.44 -9.04
N GLU A 96 8.63 0.55 -9.52
CA GLU A 96 8.96 -0.39 -10.60
C GLU A 96 9.18 0.34 -11.93
N LEU A 97 8.39 1.37 -12.22
CA LEU A 97 8.51 2.20 -13.42
C LEU A 97 9.81 3.00 -13.43
N LEU A 98 10.17 3.63 -12.31
CA LEU A 98 11.45 4.33 -12.17
C LEU A 98 12.64 3.37 -12.33
N SER A 99 12.57 2.20 -11.69
CA SER A 99 13.58 1.15 -11.82
C SER A 99 13.70 0.63 -13.25
N GLU A 100 12.57 0.41 -13.94
CA GLU A 100 12.54 -0.04 -15.33
C GLU A 100 13.10 1.02 -16.28
N GLN A 101 12.82 2.31 -16.04
CA GLN A 101 13.42 3.40 -16.81
C GLN A 101 14.94 3.44 -16.66
N HIS A 102 15.47 3.25 -15.43
CA HIS A 102 16.90 3.09 -15.21
C HIS A 102 17.47 1.89 -15.96
N ARG A 103 16.83 0.73 -15.85
CA ARG A 103 17.26 -0.50 -16.54
C ARG A 103 17.30 -0.34 -18.05
N VAL A 104 16.30 0.32 -18.64
CA VAL A 104 16.23 0.59 -20.08
C VAL A 104 17.32 1.56 -20.50
N LEU A 105 17.56 2.63 -19.72
CA LEU A 105 18.64 3.58 -19.98
C LEU A 105 20.02 2.90 -19.90
N GLU A 106 20.29 2.14 -18.85
CA GLU A 106 21.51 1.35 -18.69
C GLU A 106 21.70 0.37 -19.86
N GLY A 107 20.65 -0.34 -20.26
CA GLY A 107 20.68 -1.25 -21.39
C GLY A 107 21.03 -0.56 -22.71
N ARG A 108 20.52 0.66 -22.93
CA ARG A 108 20.83 1.49 -24.11
C ARG A 108 22.27 2.02 -24.09
N LEU A 109 22.81 2.32 -22.90
CA LEU A 109 24.16 2.88 -22.74
C LEU A 109 25.25 1.81 -22.65
N ALA A 110 24.91 0.57 -22.31
CA ALA A 110 25.86 -0.54 -22.16
C ALA A 110 26.81 -0.74 -23.38
N PRO A 111 26.37 -0.62 -24.65
CA PRO A 111 27.29 -0.69 -25.79
C PRO A 111 28.32 0.44 -25.78
N VAL A 112 27.92 1.68 -25.44
CA VAL A 112 28.81 2.84 -25.39
C VAL A 112 29.83 2.68 -24.26
N VAL A 113 29.41 2.15 -23.10
CA VAL A 113 30.31 1.84 -21.98
C VAL A 113 31.34 0.78 -22.37
N ARG A 114 30.91 -0.30 -23.03
CA ARG A 114 31.83 -1.34 -23.53
C ARG A 114 32.84 -0.74 -24.51
N ASP A 115 32.36 0.03 -25.49
CA ASP A 115 33.21 0.71 -26.45
C ASP A 115 34.27 1.61 -25.78
N ILE A 116 33.93 2.33 -24.72
CA ILE A 116 34.87 3.17 -23.97
C ILE A 116 35.87 2.31 -23.19
N THR A 117 35.38 1.28 -22.48
CA THR A 117 36.21 0.46 -21.59
C THR A 117 37.15 -0.49 -22.35
N ASP A 118 36.75 -0.94 -23.54
CA ASP A 118 37.56 -1.78 -24.42
C ASP A 118 38.53 -0.97 -25.29
N SER A 119 38.47 0.37 -25.24
CA SER A 119 39.36 1.25 -26.01
C SER A 119 40.75 1.35 -25.40
N HIS A 120 41.79 1.16 -26.23
CA HIS A 120 43.20 1.23 -25.84
C HIS A 120 43.96 2.22 -26.75
N PRO A 121 43.71 3.54 -26.63
CA PRO A 121 44.24 4.52 -27.58
C PRO A 121 45.76 4.66 -27.44
N ARG A 122 46.47 4.60 -28.58
CA ARG A 122 47.93 4.77 -28.66
C ARG A 122 48.33 6.04 -29.38
N VAL A 123 47.44 6.59 -30.20
CA VAL A 123 47.64 7.84 -30.96
C VAL A 123 46.63 8.89 -30.54
N GLN A 124 46.99 10.17 -30.73
CA GLN A 124 46.19 11.30 -30.26
C GLN A 124 44.78 11.33 -30.87
N GLU A 125 44.63 10.94 -32.14
CA GLU A 125 43.32 10.81 -32.80
C GLU A 125 42.43 9.73 -32.14
N GLU A 126 43.01 8.62 -31.69
CA GLU A 126 42.28 7.59 -30.94
C GLU A 126 41.88 8.09 -29.55
N MET A 127 42.75 8.85 -28.88
CA MET A 127 42.41 9.49 -27.59
C MET A 127 41.24 10.48 -27.75
N GLU A 128 41.25 11.29 -28.80
CA GLU A 128 40.15 12.21 -29.12
C GLU A 128 38.84 11.47 -29.40
N ASN A 129 38.91 10.31 -30.08
CA ASN A 129 37.72 9.49 -30.34
C ASN A 129 37.13 8.90 -29.04
N VAL A 130 37.98 8.35 -28.17
CA VAL A 130 37.55 7.86 -26.84
C VAL A 130 36.96 8.99 -26.01
N TYR A 131 37.58 10.17 -26.03
CA TYR A 131 37.05 11.35 -25.35
C TYR A 131 35.66 11.74 -25.87
N ARG A 132 35.43 11.76 -27.19
CA ARG A 132 34.10 12.01 -27.78
C ARG A 132 33.07 10.97 -27.35
N LYS A 133 33.45 9.69 -27.26
CA LYS A 133 32.57 8.62 -26.77
C LYS A 133 32.21 8.82 -25.29
N ILE A 134 33.16 9.21 -24.45
CA ILE A 134 32.92 9.53 -23.03
C ILE A 134 31.96 10.71 -22.91
N VAL A 135 32.17 11.79 -23.66
CA VAL A 135 31.25 12.96 -23.67
C VAL A 135 29.86 12.55 -24.13
N SER A 136 29.76 11.72 -25.18
CA SER A 136 28.47 11.21 -25.67
C SER A 136 27.75 10.35 -24.63
N TYR A 137 28.48 9.49 -23.92
CA TYR A 137 27.93 8.71 -22.81
C TYR A 137 27.39 9.63 -21.71
N VAL A 138 28.16 10.63 -21.28
CA VAL A 138 27.76 11.57 -20.22
C VAL A 138 26.52 12.35 -20.64
N LEU A 139 26.41 12.81 -21.90
CA LEU A 139 25.24 13.56 -22.37
C LEU A 139 23.98 12.68 -22.43
N LEU A 140 24.09 11.46 -22.94
CA LEU A 140 22.99 10.52 -23.04
C LEU A 140 22.56 9.99 -21.66
N SER A 141 23.52 9.73 -20.77
CA SER A 141 23.24 9.31 -19.38
C SER A 141 22.58 10.42 -18.59
N SER A 142 22.95 11.68 -18.86
CA SER A 142 22.43 12.86 -18.17
C SER A 142 21.07 13.34 -18.69
N GLY A 143 20.57 12.78 -19.80
CA GLY A 143 19.30 13.19 -20.40
C GLY A 143 19.27 14.64 -20.91
N LEU A 144 20.45 15.27 -21.06
CA LEU A 144 20.57 16.68 -21.42
C LEU A 144 20.27 16.94 -22.90
N GLY A 145 20.38 15.93 -23.78
CA GLY A 145 20.00 16.06 -25.19
C GLY A 145 20.89 15.24 -26.11
N SER A 146 20.80 15.53 -27.42
CA SER A 146 21.61 14.83 -28.42
C SER A 146 23.09 15.23 -28.31
N PRO A 147 24.05 14.29 -28.39
CA PRO A 147 25.49 14.59 -28.44
C PRO A 147 25.91 15.48 -29.62
N THR A 148 25.03 15.68 -30.60
CA THR A 148 25.26 16.51 -31.78
C THR A 148 24.94 17.99 -31.56
N ASP A 149 24.31 18.37 -30.45
CA ASP A 149 23.82 19.73 -30.22
C ASP A 149 24.68 20.45 -29.17
N ILE A 150 25.58 21.34 -29.63
CA ILE A 150 26.61 21.99 -28.80
C ILE A 150 26.03 23.11 -27.92
N GLU A 151 24.90 23.71 -28.28
CA GLU A 151 24.23 24.74 -27.46
C GLU A 151 23.59 24.15 -26.20
N VAL A 152 23.13 22.90 -26.28
CA VAL A 152 22.55 22.13 -25.15
C VAL A 152 23.58 21.86 -24.04
N VAL A 153 24.87 21.89 -24.37
CA VAL A 153 25.98 21.73 -23.41
C VAL A 153 26.15 22.98 -22.52
N ARG A 154 25.57 24.14 -22.90
CA ARG A 154 25.95 25.42 -22.30
C ARG A 154 24.98 26.10 -21.35
N GLU A 155 23.67 25.83 -21.29
CA GLU A 155 22.83 26.74 -20.49
C GLU A 155 21.58 26.20 -19.78
N VAL A 156 21.23 24.92 -19.88
CA VAL A 156 20.10 24.39 -19.10
C VAL A 156 20.51 23.14 -18.34
N THR A 157 20.97 23.34 -17.10
CA THR A 157 21.28 22.23 -16.20
C THR A 157 19.99 21.65 -15.62
N VAL A 158 19.89 20.32 -15.47
CA VAL A 158 18.72 19.62 -14.88
C VAL A 158 18.22 20.29 -13.59
N PRO A 159 19.07 20.77 -12.66
CA PRO A 159 18.61 21.49 -11.46
C PRO A 159 17.81 22.76 -11.75
N ALA A 160 18.20 23.55 -12.77
CA ALA A 160 17.48 24.77 -13.12
C ALA A 160 16.08 24.47 -13.66
N ILE A 161 15.95 23.42 -14.49
CA ILE A 161 14.64 22.96 -14.99
C ILE A 161 13.76 22.52 -13.82
N LEU A 162 14.30 21.76 -12.86
CA LEU A 162 13.53 21.32 -11.69
C LEU A 162 13.03 22.50 -10.85
N SER A 163 13.87 23.52 -10.64
CA SER A 163 13.48 24.71 -9.87
C SER A 163 12.32 25.48 -10.51
N GLU A 164 12.16 25.45 -11.83
CA GLU A 164 11.05 26.10 -12.54
C GLU A 164 9.84 25.17 -12.69
N ALA A 165 10.06 23.91 -13.03
CA ALA A 165 9.01 22.96 -13.36
C ALA A 165 8.26 22.44 -12.13
N ILE A 166 8.89 22.34 -10.96
CA ILE A 166 8.22 21.92 -9.72
C ILE A 166 7.11 22.92 -9.32
N PRO A 167 7.38 24.24 -9.18
CA PRO A 167 6.32 25.21 -8.90
C PRO A 167 5.19 25.19 -9.93
N SER A 168 5.52 25.05 -11.21
CA SER A 168 4.51 24.97 -12.28
C SER A 168 3.63 23.73 -12.15
N ALA A 169 4.22 22.56 -11.86
CA ALA A 169 3.45 21.33 -11.64
C ALA A 169 2.60 21.40 -10.37
N THR A 170 3.12 21.99 -9.28
CA THR A 170 2.34 22.21 -8.05
C THR A 170 1.14 23.12 -8.32
N TRP A 171 1.34 24.22 -9.06
CA TRP A 171 0.27 25.15 -9.41
C TRP A 171 -0.85 24.47 -10.21
N MET A 172 -0.51 23.58 -11.16
CA MET A 172 -1.52 22.81 -11.89
C MET A 172 -2.37 21.93 -10.98
N VAL A 173 -1.76 21.32 -9.96
CA VAL A 173 -2.49 20.51 -8.97
C VAL A 173 -3.37 21.41 -8.09
N ASP A 174 -2.87 22.56 -7.65
CA ASP A 174 -3.63 23.54 -6.87
C ASP A 174 -4.85 24.09 -7.64
N GLU A 175 -4.70 24.37 -8.93
CA GLU A 175 -5.81 24.77 -9.81
C GLU A 175 -6.86 23.65 -9.91
N GLY A 176 -6.40 22.41 -10.08
CA GLY A 176 -7.25 21.23 -10.05
C GLY A 176 -8.02 21.10 -8.73
N LEU A 177 -7.36 21.27 -7.59
CA LEU A 177 -7.97 21.23 -6.26
C LEU A 177 -9.01 22.33 -6.07
N ASN A 178 -8.72 23.56 -6.50
CA ASN A 178 -9.69 24.65 -6.43
C ASN A 178 -10.97 24.33 -7.22
N THR A 179 -10.82 23.74 -8.41
CA THR A 179 -11.97 23.27 -9.21
C THR A 179 -12.76 22.19 -8.47
N CYS A 180 -12.07 21.25 -7.79
CA CYS A 180 -12.72 20.22 -6.96
C CYS A 180 -13.51 20.85 -5.83
N HIS A 181 -12.90 21.76 -5.08
CA HIS A 181 -13.53 22.42 -3.94
C HIS A 181 -14.80 23.14 -4.38
N THR A 182 -14.76 23.93 -5.46
CA THR A 182 -15.94 24.63 -5.98
C THR A 182 -17.08 23.66 -6.30
N LEU A 183 -16.80 22.60 -7.08
CA LEU A 183 -17.83 21.61 -7.43
C LEU A 183 -18.35 20.85 -6.22
N ALA A 184 -17.46 20.44 -5.32
CA ALA A 184 -17.83 19.71 -4.11
C ALA A 184 -18.71 20.55 -3.18
N HIS A 185 -18.39 21.83 -2.99
CA HIS A 185 -19.20 22.77 -2.21
C HIS A 185 -20.60 22.94 -2.82
N GLN A 186 -20.68 23.10 -4.14
CA GLN A 186 -21.94 23.24 -4.87
C GLN A 186 -22.81 21.98 -4.77
N TYR A 187 -22.24 20.80 -5.02
CA TYR A 187 -22.98 19.53 -4.91
C TYR A 187 -23.40 19.23 -3.48
N THR A 188 -22.55 19.54 -2.50
CA THR A 188 -22.90 19.39 -1.08
C THR A 188 -24.07 20.30 -0.72
N ALA A 189 -24.05 21.56 -1.13
CA ALA A 189 -25.13 22.51 -0.87
C ALA A 189 -26.46 22.08 -1.53
N LEU A 190 -26.41 21.57 -2.76
CA LEU A 190 -27.59 21.01 -3.44
C LEU A 190 -28.14 19.80 -2.67
N LEU A 191 -27.29 18.87 -2.26
CA LEU A 191 -27.69 17.71 -1.48
C LEU A 191 -28.24 18.07 -0.09
N GLU A 192 -27.69 19.09 0.56
CA GLU A 192 -28.23 19.65 1.82
C GLU A 192 -29.63 20.24 1.57
N SER A 193 -29.83 21.00 0.50
CA SER A 193 -31.14 21.57 0.15
C SER A 193 -32.22 20.51 -0.17
N MET A 194 -31.81 19.34 -0.71
CA MET A 194 -32.71 18.21 -0.94
C MET A 194 -33.21 17.56 0.35
N LEU A 195 -32.43 17.64 1.44
CA LEU A 195 -32.83 17.08 2.73
C LEU A 195 -33.81 17.99 3.47
N GLU A 196 -33.82 19.28 3.14
CA GLU A 196 -34.68 20.28 3.76
C GLU A 196 -36.02 20.45 3.01
N ASP A 197 -36.03 20.31 1.68
CA ASP A 197 -37.21 20.55 0.83
C ASP A 197 -37.52 19.36 -0.10
N LEU A 198 -38.73 18.81 0.04
CA LEU A 198 -39.24 17.71 -0.78
C LEU A 198 -39.39 18.08 -2.26
N HIS A 199 -39.72 19.34 -2.58
CA HIS A 199 -39.81 19.78 -3.98
C HIS A 199 -38.44 19.73 -4.66
N ARG A 200 -37.41 20.24 -3.97
CA ARG A 200 -36.02 20.14 -4.42
C ARG A 200 -35.56 18.69 -4.53
N TYR A 201 -35.96 17.81 -3.61
CA TYR A 201 -35.66 16.38 -3.69
C TYR A 201 -36.16 15.76 -5.02
N VAL A 202 -37.43 16.00 -5.39
CA VAL A 202 -37.99 15.44 -6.63
C VAL A 202 -37.26 15.99 -7.85
N GLN A 203 -37.01 17.30 -7.90
CA GLN A 203 -36.30 17.96 -9.00
C GLN A 203 -34.87 17.42 -9.19
N LEU A 204 -34.14 17.25 -8.09
CA LEU A 204 -32.71 16.92 -8.10
C LEU A 204 -32.41 15.41 -8.10
N SER A 205 -33.39 14.56 -7.76
CA SER A 205 -33.22 13.10 -7.65
C SER A 205 -32.71 12.41 -8.91
N SER A 206 -32.94 13.00 -10.09
CA SER A 206 -32.52 12.45 -11.38
C SER A 206 -31.03 12.65 -11.68
N PHE A 207 -30.36 13.60 -11.03
CA PHE A 207 -29.03 14.09 -11.40
C PHE A 207 -27.85 13.31 -10.79
N LYS A 208 -28.09 12.25 -10.01
CA LYS A 208 -27.01 11.42 -9.42
C LYS A 208 -25.95 12.25 -8.66
N LEU A 209 -26.42 13.27 -7.93
CA LEU A 209 -25.57 14.24 -7.24
C LEU A 209 -24.64 13.61 -6.19
N LYS A 210 -25.05 12.50 -5.56
CA LYS A 210 -24.21 11.79 -4.58
C LYS A 210 -23.01 11.17 -5.27
N GLU A 211 -23.25 10.46 -6.36
CA GLU A 211 -22.21 9.84 -7.17
C GLU A 211 -21.28 10.90 -7.77
N ALA A 212 -21.82 12.05 -8.20
CA ALA A 212 -21.02 13.19 -8.65
C ALA A 212 -20.16 13.78 -7.52
N LEU A 213 -20.70 13.94 -6.31
CA LEU A 213 -19.93 14.39 -5.14
C LEU A 213 -18.81 13.41 -4.81
N PHE A 214 -19.09 12.11 -4.77
CA PHE A 214 -18.07 11.08 -4.49
C PHE A 214 -16.98 11.06 -5.55
N HIS A 215 -17.34 11.27 -6.83
CA HIS A 215 -16.37 11.41 -7.91
C HIS A 215 -15.40 12.57 -7.66
N VAL A 216 -15.92 13.77 -7.39
CA VAL A 216 -15.09 14.97 -7.14
C VAL A 216 -14.21 14.77 -5.90
N ARG A 217 -14.77 14.23 -4.80
CA ARG A 217 -13.99 13.97 -3.58
C ARG A 217 -12.92 12.90 -3.77
N GLN A 218 -13.17 11.91 -4.62
CA GLN A 218 -12.15 10.91 -4.96
C GLN A 218 -11.02 11.51 -5.79
N TYR A 219 -11.34 12.38 -6.74
CA TYR A 219 -10.35 13.10 -7.52
C TYR A 219 -9.54 14.05 -6.65
N GLU A 220 -10.19 14.82 -5.77
CA GLU A 220 -9.56 15.65 -4.74
C GLU A 220 -8.58 14.83 -3.89
N ALA A 221 -9.00 13.67 -3.37
CA ALA A 221 -8.13 12.79 -2.60
C ALA A 221 -6.89 12.33 -3.40
N PHE A 222 -7.05 11.99 -4.69
CA PHE A 222 -5.92 11.64 -5.55
C PHE A 222 -4.99 12.81 -5.81
N LEU A 223 -5.52 14.01 -6.10
CA LEU A 223 -4.72 15.22 -6.23
C LEU A 223 -3.97 15.55 -4.94
N CYS A 224 -4.62 15.41 -3.78
CA CYS A 224 -3.98 15.54 -2.48
C CYS A 224 -2.86 14.51 -2.29
N ILE A 225 -3.02 13.24 -2.73
CA ILE A 225 -1.94 12.25 -2.68
C ILE A 225 -0.77 12.65 -3.59
N LEU A 226 -1.04 13.22 -4.77
CA LEU A 226 -0.01 13.72 -5.68
C LEU A 226 0.70 14.96 -5.11
N LEU A 227 -0.06 15.91 -4.56
CA LEU A 227 0.44 17.11 -3.89
C LEU A 227 1.23 16.78 -2.62
N LEU A 228 0.74 15.83 -1.83
CA LEU A 228 1.41 15.29 -0.67
C LEU A 228 2.68 14.55 -1.10
N ARG A 229 2.80 13.97 -2.31
CA ARG A 229 4.10 13.51 -2.80
C ARG A 229 5.04 14.65 -3.22
N PHE A 230 4.50 15.74 -3.76
CA PHE A 230 5.28 16.98 -3.99
C PHE A 230 5.72 17.63 -2.66
N SER A 231 4.98 17.43 -1.56
CA SER A 231 5.14 18.19 -0.31
C SER A 231 5.59 17.38 0.91
N PHE A 232 5.43 16.06 0.94
CA PHE A 232 5.49 15.22 2.15
C PHE A 232 6.47 14.07 1.97
N GLN A 233 7.72 14.41 2.21
CA GLN A 233 8.65 13.50 2.85
C GLN A 233 8.95 14.10 4.22
N SER A 234 8.03 13.89 5.17
CA SER A 234 8.17 14.16 6.61
C SER A 234 8.53 15.60 7.00
N ASP A 235 7.52 16.33 7.47
CA ASP A 235 7.57 17.68 8.07
C ASP A 235 7.88 18.83 7.10
N ALA A 236 6.83 19.61 6.79
CA ALA A 236 6.85 20.96 6.25
C ALA A 236 7.90 21.30 5.16
N ILE A 237 7.45 21.27 3.88
CA ILE A 237 8.08 21.93 2.72
C ILE A 237 9.40 21.29 2.25
N THR A 238 9.44 20.30 1.33
CA THR A 238 10.75 19.71 0.97
C THR A 238 11.03 19.01 -0.37
N SER A 239 10.17 18.91 -1.41
CA SER A 239 10.73 18.51 -2.75
C SER A 239 11.58 19.65 -3.34
N ALA A 240 11.02 20.86 -3.39
CA ALA A 240 11.75 22.05 -3.82
C ALA A 240 12.96 22.38 -2.91
N GLN A 241 12.85 22.18 -1.59
CA GLN A 241 13.98 22.39 -0.68
C GLN A 241 15.03 21.27 -0.75
N GLU A 242 14.66 20.00 -0.96
CA GLU A 242 15.64 18.95 -1.20
C GLU A 242 16.36 19.18 -2.53
N VAL A 243 15.67 19.62 -3.60
CA VAL A 243 16.31 20.04 -4.85
C VAL A 243 17.26 21.21 -4.63
N GLU A 244 16.86 22.22 -3.86
CA GLU A 244 17.73 23.37 -3.55
C GLU A 244 18.93 22.95 -2.68
N LYS A 245 18.74 22.08 -1.70
CA LYS A 245 19.80 21.50 -0.88
C LYS A 245 20.77 20.67 -1.71
N MET A 246 20.27 19.81 -2.60
CA MET A 246 21.08 19.05 -3.54
C MET A 246 21.87 20.00 -4.47
N LYS A 247 21.27 21.11 -4.89
CA LYS A 247 21.91 22.12 -5.74
C LYS A 247 23.03 22.85 -5.02
N VAL A 248 22.83 23.24 -3.77
CA VAL A 248 23.88 23.80 -2.90
C VAL A 248 25.02 22.78 -2.73
N GLN A 249 24.69 21.52 -2.40
CA GLN A 249 25.69 20.46 -2.26
C GLN A 249 26.47 20.21 -3.56
N PHE A 250 25.79 20.23 -4.70
CA PHE A 250 26.42 20.09 -6.02
C PHE A 250 27.40 21.23 -6.30
N ALA A 251 26.98 22.47 -6.05
CA ALA A 251 27.83 23.65 -6.23
C ALA A 251 29.07 23.62 -5.33
N THR A 252 28.91 23.28 -4.04
CA THR A 252 30.03 23.16 -3.09
C THR A 252 30.98 22.03 -3.48
N THR A 253 30.47 20.87 -3.88
CA THR A 253 31.31 19.73 -4.30
C THR A 253 32.06 20.05 -5.60
N MET A 254 31.43 20.76 -6.53
CA MET A 254 32.06 21.24 -7.77
C MET A 254 33.19 22.24 -7.48
N GLU A 255 32.99 23.15 -6.52
CA GLU A 255 34.03 24.09 -6.06
C GLU A 255 35.21 23.36 -5.39
N GLN A 256 34.92 22.37 -4.53
CA GLN A 256 35.95 21.52 -3.93
C GLN A 256 36.76 20.76 -4.99
N LEU A 257 36.09 20.19 -6.00
CA LEU A 257 36.75 19.52 -7.12
C LEU A 257 37.64 20.49 -7.89
N LYS A 258 37.13 21.67 -8.21
CA LYS A 258 37.88 22.72 -8.90
C LYS A 258 39.13 23.11 -8.12
N ASN A 259 39.02 23.38 -6.82
CA ASN A 259 40.15 23.71 -5.97
C ASN A 259 41.17 22.57 -5.84
N THR A 260 40.72 21.32 -5.88
CA THR A 260 41.57 20.13 -5.77
C THR A 260 42.40 19.90 -7.03
N VAL A 261 41.85 20.22 -8.21
CA VAL A 261 42.46 19.99 -9.53
C VAL A 261 43.18 21.23 -10.09
N GLN A 262 42.70 22.42 -9.76
CA GLN A 262 43.23 23.68 -10.29
C GLN A 262 44.70 23.88 -9.92
N ASN A 263 45.51 24.25 -10.91
CA ASN A 263 46.95 24.53 -10.79
C ASN A 263 47.84 23.34 -10.36
N LYS A 264 47.34 22.09 -10.42
CA LYS A 264 48.15 20.88 -10.17
C LYS A 264 48.45 20.13 -11.47
N VAL A 265 49.70 19.70 -11.66
CA VAL A 265 50.13 18.88 -12.81
C VAL A 265 49.69 17.42 -12.66
N SER A 266 49.56 16.94 -11.43
CA SER A 266 49.06 15.61 -11.10
C SER A 266 48.36 15.62 -9.73
N THR A 267 47.29 14.85 -9.59
CA THR A 267 46.53 14.75 -8.34
C THR A 267 46.32 13.29 -7.97
N ASP A 268 46.37 12.96 -6.67
CA ASP A 268 46.15 11.59 -6.20
C ASP A 268 44.71 11.14 -6.48
N THR A 269 44.57 9.96 -7.06
CA THR A 269 43.29 9.31 -7.36
C THR A 269 42.40 9.23 -6.12
N LYS A 270 42.97 9.01 -4.93
CA LYS A 270 42.23 8.90 -3.66
C LYS A 270 41.56 10.20 -3.21
N GLU A 271 42.06 11.35 -3.66
CA GLU A 271 41.48 12.66 -3.32
C GLU A 271 40.39 13.07 -4.31
N VAL A 272 40.55 12.70 -5.58
CA VAL A 272 39.70 13.19 -6.68
C VAL A 272 38.52 12.27 -6.97
N PHE A 273 38.72 10.94 -6.92
CA PHE A 273 37.66 9.98 -7.27
C PHE A 273 36.43 10.06 -6.36
N PRO A 274 36.55 10.23 -5.02
CA PRO A 274 35.39 10.39 -4.16
C PRO A 274 34.53 11.60 -4.54
N LEU A 275 35.14 12.71 -4.97
CA LEU A 275 34.42 13.92 -5.39
C LEU A 275 33.64 13.68 -6.70
N PHE A 276 34.23 12.97 -7.67
CA PHE A 276 33.52 12.58 -8.89
C PHE A 276 32.35 11.63 -8.60
N VAL A 277 32.53 10.67 -7.69
CA VAL A 277 31.45 9.77 -7.26
C VAL A 277 30.33 10.56 -6.57
N ALA A 278 30.67 11.50 -5.68
CA ALA A 278 29.69 12.34 -5.01
C ALA A 278 28.89 13.19 -6.01
N LEU A 279 29.56 13.83 -6.98
CA LEU A 279 28.90 14.60 -8.04
C LEU A 279 28.01 13.72 -8.93
N SER A 280 28.46 12.51 -9.28
CA SER A 280 27.68 11.55 -10.06
C SER A 280 26.41 11.12 -9.33
N ASN A 281 26.51 10.87 -8.02
CA ASN A 281 25.35 10.51 -7.20
C ASN A 281 24.35 11.67 -7.11
N LEU A 282 24.84 12.89 -6.84
CA LEU A 282 23.99 14.09 -6.80
C LEU A 282 23.31 14.34 -8.15
N TRP A 283 24.03 14.16 -9.26
CA TRP A 283 23.47 14.29 -10.60
C TRP A 283 22.38 13.25 -10.87
N THR A 284 22.63 11.99 -10.51
CA THR A 284 21.65 10.90 -10.63
C THR A 284 20.38 11.24 -9.84
N SER A 285 20.51 11.74 -8.60
CA SER A 285 19.35 12.16 -7.80
C SER A 285 18.51 13.26 -8.46
N PHE A 286 19.12 14.22 -9.17
CA PHE A 286 18.34 15.21 -9.94
C PHE A 286 17.59 14.57 -11.11
N GLN A 287 18.17 13.58 -11.76
CA GLN A 287 17.50 12.87 -12.83
C GLN A 287 16.31 12.04 -12.31
N ASP A 288 16.47 11.39 -11.17
CA ASP A 288 15.40 10.66 -10.48
C ASP A 288 14.23 11.58 -10.17
N GLU A 289 14.50 12.79 -9.64
CA GLU A 289 13.47 13.77 -9.33
C GLU A 289 12.78 14.29 -10.59
N MET A 290 13.50 14.47 -11.70
CA MET A 290 12.93 14.84 -12.99
C MET A 290 12.00 13.76 -13.55
N LEU A 291 12.39 12.49 -13.45
CA LEU A 291 11.54 11.36 -13.87
C LEU A 291 10.29 11.27 -13.01
N LEU A 292 10.42 11.45 -11.69
CA LEU A 292 9.30 11.49 -10.78
C LEU A 292 8.35 12.64 -11.09
N LEU A 293 8.88 13.86 -11.30
CA LEU A 293 8.09 15.03 -11.67
C LEU A 293 7.29 14.77 -12.95
N ARG A 294 7.94 14.26 -14.00
CA ARG A 294 7.26 13.90 -15.26
C ARG A 294 6.16 12.87 -15.05
N PHE A 295 6.42 11.84 -14.24
CA PHE A 295 5.42 10.83 -13.90
C PHE A 295 4.21 11.45 -13.21
N LEU A 296 4.43 12.30 -12.20
CA LEU A 296 3.37 12.96 -11.45
C LEU A 296 2.57 13.91 -12.34
N THR A 297 3.22 14.74 -13.15
CA THR A 297 2.56 15.64 -14.11
C THR A 297 1.71 14.87 -15.12
N ASN A 298 2.24 13.76 -15.67
CA ASN A 298 1.47 12.93 -16.59
C ASN A 298 0.25 12.32 -15.92
N MET A 299 0.38 11.82 -14.68
CA MET A 299 -0.78 11.31 -13.95
C MET A 299 -1.80 12.41 -13.66
N THR A 300 -1.38 13.63 -13.27
CA THR A 300 -2.31 14.75 -13.07
C THR A 300 -3.10 15.04 -14.34
N ASN A 301 -2.43 15.11 -15.50
CA ASN A 301 -3.07 15.33 -16.79
C ASN A 301 -4.03 14.20 -17.18
N ASP A 302 -3.65 12.94 -16.93
CA ASP A 302 -4.50 11.79 -17.22
C ASP A 302 -5.72 11.74 -16.29
N LEU A 303 -5.56 12.10 -15.01
CA LEU A 303 -6.67 12.14 -14.07
C LEU A 303 -7.67 13.25 -14.41
N GLN A 304 -7.19 14.40 -14.92
CA GLN A 304 -8.05 15.51 -15.34
C GLN A 304 -9.08 15.09 -16.39
N GLN A 305 -8.78 14.10 -17.23
CA GLN A 305 -9.71 13.60 -18.27
C GLN A 305 -10.98 13.01 -17.66
N PHE A 306 -10.95 12.52 -16.42
CA PHE A 306 -12.15 11.98 -15.76
C PHE A 306 -13.15 13.05 -15.32
N LEU A 307 -12.78 14.33 -15.30
CA LEU A 307 -13.66 15.43 -14.86
C LEU A 307 -14.65 15.86 -15.93
N GLU A 308 -14.46 15.44 -17.19
CA GLU A 308 -15.33 15.82 -18.31
C GLU A 308 -16.80 15.45 -18.06
N ILE A 309 -17.07 14.43 -17.23
CA ILE A 309 -18.44 14.04 -16.88
C ILE A 309 -19.22 15.16 -16.18
N HIS A 310 -18.55 16.05 -15.45
CA HIS A 310 -19.22 17.15 -14.75
C HIS A 310 -19.71 18.24 -15.70
N SER A 311 -18.94 18.55 -16.75
CA SER A 311 -19.38 19.51 -17.77
C SER A 311 -20.51 18.96 -18.64
N GLN A 312 -20.56 17.63 -18.82
CA GLN A 312 -21.64 16.95 -19.55
C GLN A 312 -22.94 16.87 -18.73
N LEU A 313 -22.86 16.58 -17.43
CA LEU A 313 -24.03 16.44 -16.56
C LEU A 313 -24.54 17.78 -16.03
N PHE A 314 -23.63 18.71 -15.73
CA PHE A 314 -23.92 19.99 -15.11
C PHE A 314 -23.23 21.10 -15.89
N THR A 315 -23.85 21.54 -16.98
CA THR A 315 -23.41 22.77 -17.64
C THR A 315 -23.52 23.94 -16.67
N GLU A 316 -22.67 24.96 -16.83
CA GLU A 316 -22.64 26.12 -15.93
C GLU A 316 -24.02 26.79 -15.78
N GLU A 317 -24.79 26.84 -16.87
CA GLU A 317 -26.15 27.38 -16.89
C GLU A 317 -27.11 26.57 -16.01
N VAL A 318 -27.09 25.24 -16.15
CA VAL A 318 -27.92 24.34 -15.35
C VAL A 318 -27.54 24.44 -13.88
N LEU A 319 -26.24 24.39 -13.57
CA LEU A 319 -25.76 24.46 -12.21
C LEU A 319 -26.13 25.79 -11.54
N THR A 320 -26.00 26.90 -12.26
CA THR A 320 -26.40 28.23 -11.77
C THR A 320 -27.89 28.30 -11.47
N SER A 321 -28.74 27.74 -12.34
CA SER A 321 -30.19 27.68 -12.10
C SER A 321 -30.55 26.80 -10.89
N LEU A 322 -29.90 25.64 -10.72
CA LEU A 322 -30.16 24.75 -9.58
C LEU A 322 -29.73 25.36 -8.24
N LEU A 323 -28.69 26.19 -8.26
CA LEU A 323 -28.16 26.91 -7.10
C LEU A 323 -28.93 28.20 -6.76
N GLU A 324 -29.94 28.58 -7.56
CA GLU A 324 -30.75 29.76 -7.25
C GLU A 324 -31.44 29.62 -5.88
N GLY A 325 -31.18 30.58 -5.00
CA GLY A 325 -31.67 30.57 -3.62
C GLY A 325 -30.97 29.60 -2.67
N VAL A 326 -29.86 28.98 -3.07
CA VAL A 326 -29.04 28.10 -2.20
C VAL A 326 -27.78 28.82 -1.78
N THR A 327 -27.51 28.86 -0.47
CA THR A 327 -26.23 29.35 0.05
C THR A 327 -25.18 28.25 -0.06
N VAL A 328 -24.25 28.42 -0.99
CA VAL A 328 -23.08 27.53 -1.13
C VAL A 328 -22.05 27.91 -0.08
N LYS A 329 -21.78 26.99 0.84
CA LYS A 329 -20.75 27.14 1.87
C LYS A 329 -19.48 26.37 1.48
N SER A 330 -18.31 26.87 1.85
CA SER A 330 -17.07 26.10 1.81
C SER A 330 -16.99 25.09 2.96
N ASP A 331 -16.08 24.11 2.85
CA ASP A 331 -15.83 23.19 3.95
C ASP A 331 -15.27 23.90 5.19
N GLU A 332 -14.41 24.91 5.00
CA GLU A 332 -13.92 25.78 6.06
C GLU A 332 -15.07 26.53 6.71
N GLU A 333 -15.99 27.11 5.94
CA GLU A 333 -17.16 27.81 6.47
C GLU A 333 -18.05 26.86 7.29
N ARG A 334 -18.28 25.63 6.83
CA ARG A 334 -19.01 24.60 7.59
C ARG A 334 -18.32 24.27 8.93
N ILE A 335 -16.99 24.19 8.92
CA ILE A 335 -16.20 23.99 10.15
C ILE A 335 -16.30 25.22 11.07
N GLN A 336 -16.21 26.43 10.51
CA GLN A 336 -16.30 27.69 11.26
C GLN A 336 -17.65 27.85 11.97
N GLU A 337 -18.76 27.44 11.35
CA GLU A 337 -20.10 27.51 11.95
C GLU A 337 -20.23 26.68 13.24
N THR A 338 -19.40 25.66 13.41
CA THR A 338 -19.39 24.80 14.59
C THR A 338 -18.24 25.09 15.55
N MET A 339 -17.46 26.14 15.30
CA MET A 339 -16.44 26.62 16.23
C MET A 339 -17.06 27.02 17.57
N GLY A 340 -16.41 26.62 18.66
CA GLY A 340 -16.89 26.85 20.03
C GLY A 340 -17.98 25.87 20.50
N THR A 341 -18.49 25.00 19.62
CA THR A 341 -19.39 23.89 20.03
C THR A 341 -18.56 22.67 20.40
N ARG A 342 -18.50 22.33 21.69
CA ARG A 342 -17.70 21.19 22.21
C ARG A 342 -18.58 20.16 22.90
N VAL A 343 -18.22 18.88 22.74
CA VAL A 343 -18.84 17.79 23.50
C VAL A 343 -18.41 17.87 24.96
N ASN A 344 -19.32 17.56 25.88
CA ASN A 344 -18.98 17.48 27.29
C ASN A 344 -18.55 16.04 27.63
N VAL A 345 -17.28 15.88 28.02
CA VAL A 345 -16.70 14.58 28.39
C VAL A 345 -17.50 13.89 29.51
N SER A 346 -18.13 14.68 30.38
CA SER A 346 -18.92 14.18 31.51
C SER A 346 -20.18 13.42 31.07
N ASP A 347 -20.69 13.69 29.87
CA ASP A 347 -21.94 13.11 29.36
C ASP A 347 -21.75 11.66 28.94
N PHE A 348 -20.51 11.25 28.60
CA PHE A 348 -20.17 9.91 28.12
C PHE A 348 -18.94 9.34 28.83
N LYS A 349 -19.11 8.88 30.07
CA LYS A 349 -18.01 8.33 30.90
C LYS A 349 -17.28 7.12 30.31
N ASN A 350 -17.92 6.40 29.39
CA ASN A 350 -17.37 5.19 28.77
C ASN A 350 -16.69 5.45 27.42
N GLN A 351 -16.66 6.70 26.95
CA GLN A 351 -16.12 7.08 25.65
C GLN A 351 -14.84 7.90 25.83
N GLU A 352 -13.83 7.64 24.98
CA GLU A 352 -12.56 8.36 24.99
C GLU A 352 -12.64 9.53 24.00
N TRP A 353 -12.65 10.76 24.52
CA TRP A 353 -12.65 11.98 23.72
C TRP A 353 -11.28 12.64 23.75
N LEU A 354 -10.73 12.92 22.57
CA LEU A 354 -9.45 13.58 22.37
C LEU A 354 -9.67 15.03 21.96
N PHE A 355 -8.87 15.92 22.54
CA PHE A 355 -8.90 17.35 22.25
C PHE A 355 -7.48 17.91 22.06
N PRO A 356 -7.36 19.08 21.40
CA PRO A 356 -6.06 19.70 21.15
C PRO A 356 -5.28 19.99 22.44
N GLU A 357 -5.95 20.33 23.53
CA GLU A 357 -5.26 20.72 24.78
C GLU A 357 -4.74 19.53 25.58
N THR A 358 -5.29 18.33 25.35
CA THR A 358 -5.05 17.13 26.18
C THR A 358 -4.20 16.07 25.50
N THR A 359 -3.97 16.20 24.19
CA THR A 359 -3.39 15.12 23.37
C THR A 359 -2.10 15.59 22.71
N ASP A 360 -1.01 14.87 22.95
CA ASP A 360 0.26 15.12 22.24
C ASP A 360 0.10 14.72 20.77
N ASN A 361 0.72 15.49 19.86
CA ASN A 361 0.64 15.28 18.40
C ASN A 361 -0.80 15.22 17.85
N PHE A 362 -1.71 16.05 18.39
CA PHE A 362 -3.12 16.09 17.99
C PHE A 362 -3.30 16.23 16.46
N ASP A 363 -2.49 17.08 15.82
CA ASP A 363 -2.55 17.32 14.37
C ASP A 363 -2.05 16.14 13.52
N GLN A 364 -1.36 15.18 14.13
CA GLN A 364 -0.84 13.97 13.46
C GLN A 364 -1.74 12.75 13.70
N LEU A 365 -2.88 12.91 14.38
CA LEU A 365 -3.81 11.82 14.61
C LEU A 365 -4.40 11.33 13.29
N LEU A 366 -4.37 10.01 13.08
CA LEU A 366 -4.97 9.38 11.91
C LEU A 366 -6.49 9.31 12.08
N ILE A 367 -7.16 10.32 11.53
CA ILE A 367 -8.61 10.41 11.50
C ILE A 367 -9.16 9.47 10.41
N GLN A 368 -10.10 8.62 10.78
CA GLN A 368 -10.77 7.73 9.84
C GLN A 368 -11.60 8.49 8.81
N TYR A 369 -11.91 7.83 7.70
CA TYR A 369 -12.80 8.38 6.66
C TYR A 369 -12.27 9.69 6.08
N HIS A 370 -10.94 9.87 6.01
CA HIS A 370 -10.27 11.10 5.55
C HIS A 370 -10.78 12.39 6.20
N GLY A 371 -11.18 12.34 7.48
CA GLY A 371 -11.66 13.53 8.18
C GLY A 371 -13.12 13.90 7.87
N PHE A 372 -13.86 13.09 7.11
CA PHE A 372 -15.29 13.27 6.95
C PHE A 372 -16.07 12.88 8.21
N CYS A 373 -17.23 13.49 8.40
CA CYS A 373 -18.11 13.21 9.52
C CYS A 373 -18.60 11.76 9.51
N ALA A 374 -18.20 10.99 10.52
CA ALA A 374 -18.52 9.57 10.63
C ALA A 374 -20.03 9.29 10.71
N HIS A 375 -20.82 10.21 11.27
CA HIS A 375 -22.28 10.09 11.37
C HIS A 375 -22.99 10.50 10.07
N ALA A 376 -22.51 11.53 9.37
CA ALA A 376 -23.15 12.05 8.16
C ALA A 376 -23.08 11.04 7.00
N ILE A 377 -21.98 10.30 6.88
CA ILE A 377 -21.80 9.26 5.86
C ILE A 377 -22.90 8.21 5.99
N GLY A 378 -23.07 7.60 7.16
CA GLY A 378 -24.03 6.52 7.35
C GLY A 378 -25.48 6.97 7.25
N VAL A 379 -25.83 8.09 7.90
CA VAL A 379 -27.23 8.53 8.01
C VAL A 379 -27.71 9.28 6.77
N LYS A 380 -26.90 10.23 6.27
CA LYS A 380 -27.28 11.09 5.15
C LYS A 380 -26.73 10.60 3.81
N GLY A 381 -25.68 9.77 3.82
CA GLY A 381 -24.94 9.41 2.61
C GLY A 381 -24.17 10.60 2.04
N LEU A 382 -23.65 11.49 2.91
CA LEU A 382 -22.94 12.71 2.53
C LEU A 382 -21.54 12.74 3.15
N THR A 383 -20.56 13.20 2.37
CA THR A 383 -19.18 13.42 2.80
C THR A 383 -19.01 14.85 3.32
N LEU A 384 -19.60 15.14 4.48
CA LEU A 384 -19.45 16.44 5.15
C LEU A 384 -18.11 16.51 5.90
N PRO A 385 -17.41 17.66 5.89
CA PRO A 385 -16.18 17.82 6.67
C PRO A 385 -16.46 17.66 8.16
N GLY A 386 -15.59 16.92 8.85
CA GLY A 386 -15.60 16.83 10.30
C GLY A 386 -14.78 17.96 10.92
N ASN A 387 -15.24 18.47 12.05
CA ASN A 387 -14.54 19.49 12.83
C ASN A 387 -13.86 18.85 14.05
N PRO A 388 -12.52 18.71 14.07
CA PRO A 388 -11.80 18.14 15.21
C PRO A 388 -11.98 18.92 16.53
N ALA A 389 -12.28 20.22 16.46
CA ALA A 389 -12.45 21.07 17.64
C ALA A 389 -13.71 20.72 18.46
N ILE A 390 -14.70 20.05 17.85
CA ILE A 390 -15.88 19.53 18.57
C ILE A 390 -15.46 18.47 19.59
N GLY A 391 -14.41 17.71 19.26
CA GLY A 391 -13.90 16.55 19.99
C GLY A 391 -13.77 15.35 19.05
N ILE A 392 -12.60 14.71 19.06
CA ILE A 392 -12.37 13.46 18.32
C ILE A 392 -12.78 12.30 19.22
N LEU A 393 -13.66 11.44 18.74
CA LEU A 393 -14.04 10.22 19.46
C LEU A 393 -13.07 9.09 19.09
N LYS A 394 -12.38 8.53 20.08
CA LYS A 394 -11.57 7.32 19.91
C LYS A 394 -12.37 6.08 20.29
N HIS A 395 -12.55 5.18 19.33
CA HIS A 395 -13.25 3.90 19.52
C HIS A 395 -12.47 2.77 18.84
N LYS A 396 -12.11 1.72 19.60
CA LYS A 396 -11.32 0.57 19.12
C LYS A 396 -10.05 0.99 18.36
N GLU A 397 -9.26 1.92 18.94
CA GLU A 397 -8.04 2.48 18.35
C GLU A 397 -8.23 3.29 17.06
N ARG A 398 -9.46 3.65 16.71
CA ARG A 398 -9.79 4.50 15.55
C ARG A 398 -10.37 5.83 15.99
N CYS A 399 -9.91 6.90 15.34
CA CYS A 399 -10.33 8.27 15.63
C CYS A 399 -11.40 8.72 14.64
N TYR A 400 -12.51 9.27 15.15
CA TYR A 400 -13.64 9.74 14.34
C TYR A 400 -13.94 11.21 14.64
N VAL A 401 -14.32 11.95 13.60
CA VAL A 401 -14.71 13.37 13.65
C VAL A 401 -16.16 13.57 13.23
N PHE A 402 -16.71 14.73 13.58
CA PHE A 402 -18.13 15.03 13.40
C PHE A 402 -18.36 16.43 12.85
N SER A 403 -19.43 16.60 12.07
CA SER A 403 -19.81 17.89 11.51
C SER A 403 -20.59 18.77 12.49
N SER A 404 -21.14 18.19 13.57
CA SER A 404 -21.85 18.92 14.61
C SER A 404 -21.79 18.20 15.96
N LYS A 405 -22.09 18.91 17.05
CA LYS A 405 -22.16 18.34 18.40
C LYS A 405 -23.25 17.26 18.48
N GLU A 406 -24.38 17.46 17.83
CA GLU A 406 -25.51 16.52 17.83
C GLU A 406 -25.10 15.21 17.13
N ALA A 407 -24.41 15.30 15.99
CA ALA A 407 -23.87 14.15 15.28
C ALA A 407 -22.89 13.36 16.16
N ALA A 408 -22.03 14.07 16.90
CA ALA A 408 -21.09 13.47 17.85
C ALA A 408 -21.81 12.73 18.99
N TYR A 409 -22.87 13.33 19.55
CA TYR A 409 -23.66 12.72 20.63
C TYR A 409 -24.44 11.49 20.14
N MET A 410 -25.06 11.58 18.97
CA MET A 410 -25.78 10.44 18.37
C MET A 410 -24.82 9.28 18.11
N PHE A 411 -23.65 9.55 17.55
CA PHE A 411 -22.64 8.52 17.31
C PHE A 411 -22.09 7.92 18.61
N ALA A 412 -21.86 8.73 19.64
CA ALA A 412 -21.31 8.28 20.92
C ALA A 412 -22.25 7.35 21.72
N GLN A 413 -23.56 7.37 21.44
CA GLN A 413 -24.52 6.45 22.06
C GLN A 413 -24.29 5.01 21.61
N ASP A 414 -24.03 4.80 20.31
CA ASP A 414 -23.78 3.47 19.73
C ASP A 414 -22.83 3.56 18.53
N PRO A 415 -21.50 3.68 18.77
CA PRO A 415 -20.52 3.82 17.70
C PRO A 415 -20.55 2.65 16.69
N GLU A 416 -20.79 1.43 17.17
CA GLU A 416 -20.73 0.24 16.32
C GLU A 416 -21.83 0.23 15.26
N LYS A 417 -23.04 0.66 15.64
CA LYS A 417 -24.16 0.79 14.70
C LYS A 417 -23.84 1.74 13.55
N PHE A 418 -23.23 2.90 13.83
CA PHE A 418 -22.91 3.87 12.77
C PHE A 418 -21.71 3.43 11.93
N ILE A 419 -20.72 2.74 12.52
CA ILE A 419 -19.63 2.12 11.76
C ILE A 419 -20.21 1.09 10.77
N GLN A 420 -21.13 0.24 11.23
CA GLN A 420 -21.81 -0.73 10.37
C GLN A 420 -22.65 -0.06 9.28
N LEU A 421 -23.34 1.03 9.61
CA LEU A 421 -24.11 1.81 8.64
C LEU A 421 -23.21 2.45 7.57
N ASN A 422 -22.02 2.90 7.94
CA ASN A 422 -21.03 3.43 6.98
C ASN A 422 -20.55 2.32 6.03
N ILE A 423 -20.34 1.10 6.54
CA ILE A 423 -19.99 -0.07 5.72
C ILE A 423 -21.11 -0.39 4.73
N GLU A 424 -22.36 -0.38 5.18
CA GLU A 424 -23.53 -0.63 4.32
C GLU A 424 -23.65 0.42 3.23
N LYS A 425 -23.43 1.70 3.56
CA LYS A 425 -23.40 2.78 2.56
C LYS A 425 -22.26 2.64 1.56
N ALA A 426 -21.09 2.17 2.00
CA ALA A 426 -19.98 1.91 1.10
C ALA A 426 -20.19 0.66 0.21
N LYS A 427 -21.06 -0.27 0.61
CA LYS A 427 -21.48 -1.38 -0.25
C LYS A 427 -22.45 -0.94 -1.34
N GLU A 428 -23.40 -0.05 -0.99
CA GLU A 428 -24.32 0.57 -1.95
C GLU A 428 -23.57 1.47 -2.96
N HIS A 429 -22.59 2.24 -2.47
CA HIS A 429 -21.74 3.12 -3.27
C HIS A 429 -20.28 2.68 -3.15
N ILE A 430 -19.87 1.76 -4.03
CA ILE A 430 -18.53 1.16 -4.02
C ILE A 430 -17.40 2.20 -4.07
N GLU A 431 -17.68 3.38 -4.64
CA GLU A 431 -16.76 4.51 -4.74
C GLU A 431 -16.25 4.92 -3.35
N LEU A 432 -17.10 4.80 -2.33
CA LEU A 432 -16.77 5.14 -0.96
C LEU A 432 -15.76 4.18 -0.32
N ILE A 433 -15.60 2.95 -0.81
CA ILE A 433 -14.64 2.00 -0.21
C ILE A 433 -13.23 2.55 -0.28
N GLN A 434 -12.81 3.03 -1.45
CA GLN A 434 -11.48 3.63 -1.61
C GLN A 434 -11.43 5.04 -1.05
N LEU A 435 -12.46 5.86 -1.26
CA LEU A 435 -12.52 7.23 -0.72
C LEU A 435 -12.48 7.27 0.81
N LEU A 436 -12.99 6.25 1.51
CA LEU A 436 -13.01 6.19 2.97
C LEU A 436 -11.95 5.23 3.55
N GLU A 437 -11.07 4.69 2.71
CA GLU A 437 -10.01 3.74 3.08
C GLU A 437 -10.52 2.49 3.84
N LEU A 438 -11.65 1.91 3.39
CA LEU A 438 -12.28 0.77 4.07
C LEU A 438 -11.68 -0.60 3.70
N HIS A 439 -10.59 -0.64 2.93
CA HIS A 439 -10.00 -1.88 2.38
C HIS A 439 -9.72 -2.97 3.43
N HIS A 440 -9.34 -2.60 4.66
CA HIS A 440 -9.10 -3.53 5.77
C HIS A 440 -10.36 -4.24 6.27
N GLN A 441 -11.53 -3.64 6.09
CA GLN A 441 -12.83 -4.26 6.43
C GLN A 441 -13.32 -5.19 5.31
N PHE A 442 -12.59 -5.16 4.20
CA PHE A 442 -12.87 -5.78 2.92
C PHE A 442 -11.63 -6.53 2.43
N GLU A 443 -10.87 -7.18 3.33
CA GLU A 443 -9.59 -7.87 3.00
C GLU A 443 -9.70 -8.88 1.84
N TYR A 444 -10.90 -9.42 1.58
CA TYR A 444 -11.21 -10.27 0.42
C TYR A 444 -11.33 -9.50 -0.92
N LEU A 445 -11.24 -8.17 -0.92
CA LEU A 445 -11.49 -7.27 -2.05
C LEU A 445 -10.26 -6.48 -2.51
N ALA A 446 -9.19 -6.42 -1.71
CA ALA A 446 -7.98 -5.70 -2.07
C ALA A 446 -7.38 -6.25 -3.40
N PRO A 447 -7.04 -5.39 -4.38
CA PRO A 447 -6.12 -5.77 -5.43
C PRO A 447 -4.81 -6.25 -4.81
N TYR A 448 -4.18 -7.24 -5.44
CA TYR A 448 -2.95 -7.91 -4.99
C TYR A 448 -1.78 -6.97 -4.57
N ALA A 449 -1.85 -5.66 -4.85
CA ALA A 449 -0.82 -4.66 -4.58
C ALA A 449 -0.90 -4.00 -3.19
N GLN A 450 -2.09 -3.83 -2.57
CA GLN A 450 -2.24 -3.06 -1.32
C GLN A 450 -1.93 -3.86 -0.04
N ALA A 451 -1.87 -5.19 -0.11
CA ALA A 451 -1.59 -6.06 1.04
C ALA A 451 -0.18 -5.86 1.66
N ARG A 452 0.70 -5.05 1.06
CA ARG A 452 2.09 -4.85 1.52
C ARG A 452 2.32 -3.63 2.41
N ASN A 453 1.38 -2.69 2.54
CA ASN A 453 1.65 -1.39 3.19
C ASN A 453 0.81 -1.08 4.45
N ALA A 454 -0.15 -1.93 4.83
CA ALA A 454 -1.04 -1.66 5.97
C ALA A 454 -0.33 -1.63 7.34
N ASP A 455 0.81 -2.30 7.50
CA ASP A 455 1.49 -2.45 8.79
C ASP A 455 2.44 -1.30 9.17
N LYS A 456 2.65 -0.29 8.32
CA LYS A 456 3.70 0.74 8.55
C LYS A 456 3.26 2.04 9.24
N TYR A 457 1.96 2.27 9.45
CA TYR A 457 1.45 3.59 9.86
C TYR A 457 0.72 3.65 11.20
N LEU A 458 0.73 2.58 12.00
CA LEU A 458 0.12 2.60 13.34
C LEU A 458 1.03 3.29 14.37
N MET A 459 1.18 4.62 14.30
CA MET A 459 1.67 5.39 15.46
C MET A 459 0.55 5.47 16.50
N LYS A 460 0.84 5.00 17.72
CA LYS A 460 -0.10 5.01 18.83
C LYS A 460 -0.22 6.42 19.42
N PRO A 461 -1.43 6.99 19.57
CA PRO A 461 -1.62 8.23 20.32
C PRO A 461 -1.17 8.04 21.77
N THR A 462 -0.31 8.92 22.28
CA THR A 462 0.10 8.90 23.69
C THR A 462 -0.74 9.94 24.44
N THR A 463 -1.72 9.49 25.21
CA THR A 463 -2.53 10.35 26.07
C THR A 463 -1.81 10.59 27.40
N LYS A 464 -1.67 11.85 27.83
CA LYS A 464 -1.17 12.17 29.18
C LYS A 464 -2.31 12.00 30.19
N CYS A 465 -2.09 11.15 31.20
CA CYS A 465 -2.97 11.04 32.37
C CYS A 465 -2.16 11.29 33.64
N ASP A 466 -2.73 12.04 34.59
CA ASP A 466 -2.16 12.17 35.93
C ASP A 466 -2.25 10.81 36.64
N SER A 467 -1.09 10.17 36.82
CA SER A 467 -0.95 8.94 37.59
C SER A 467 -0.30 9.27 38.94
N SER A 468 -1.10 9.28 40.01
CA SER A 468 -0.56 9.30 41.36
C SER A 468 -0.27 7.85 41.79
N THR A 469 0.99 7.55 42.06
CA THR A 469 1.37 6.29 42.70
C THR A 469 1.60 6.58 44.17
N GLN A 470 0.77 6.00 45.04
CA GLN A 470 1.07 5.96 46.46
C GLN A 470 2.32 5.10 46.61
N THR A 471 3.41 5.68 47.14
CA THR A 471 4.67 4.96 47.34
C THR A 471 4.39 3.73 48.19
N ASP A 472 4.59 2.54 47.61
CA ASP A 472 4.52 1.30 48.38
C ASP A 472 5.50 1.40 49.54
N THR A 473 5.02 1.21 50.77
CA THR A 473 5.83 1.23 52.00
C THR A 473 6.88 0.11 52.04
N HIS A 474 6.87 -0.79 51.05
CA HIS A 474 7.80 -1.89 50.90
C HIS A 474 8.24 -2.01 49.43
N ILE A 475 9.44 -1.51 49.12
CA ILE A 475 10.13 -1.83 47.86
C ILE A 475 10.46 -3.32 47.91
N LEU A 476 9.63 -4.15 47.27
CA LEU A 476 9.99 -5.54 47.03
C LEU A 476 11.20 -5.56 46.08
N PRO A 477 12.25 -6.36 46.35
CA PRO A 477 13.37 -6.46 45.45
C PRO A 477 12.88 -6.91 44.06
N PRO A 478 13.43 -6.35 42.96
CA PRO A 478 13.00 -6.65 41.61
C PRO A 478 13.01 -8.17 41.41
N THR A 479 11.92 -8.70 40.87
CA THR A 479 11.83 -10.13 40.54
C THR A 479 12.77 -10.40 39.37
N ILE A 480 14.03 -10.74 39.67
CA ILE A 480 14.99 -11.16 38.66
C ILE A 480 14.55 -12.53 38.19
N VAL A 481 13.91 -12.56 37.02
CA VAL A 481 13.58 -13.80 36.32
C VAL A 481 14.90 -14.37 35.79
N THR A 482 15.52 -15.27 36.56
CA THR A 482 16.81 -15.89 36.20
C THR A 482 16.74 -16.76 34.94
N SER A 483 15.53 -17.08 34.47
CA SER A 483 15.27 -17.76 33.19
C SER A 483 15.20 -16.83 31.98
N TYR A 484 15.20 -15.51 32.19
CA TYR A 484 15.13 -14.53 31.11
C TYR A 484 16.50 -14.39 30.42
N GLU A 485 16.53 -14.52 29.10
CA GLU A 485 17.71 -14.21 28.30
C GLU A 485 17.35 -13.26 27.15
N TRP A 486 18.14 -12.20 27.02
CA TRP A 486 17.93 -11.15 26.02
C TRP A 486 18.40 -11.56 24.62
N ASN A 487 19.25 -12.59 24.51
CA ASN A 487 19.83 -13.02 23.25
C ASN A 487 18.92 -14.04 22.53
N GLU A 488 18.37 -13.62 21.39
CA GLU A 488 17.46 -14.44 20.58
C GLU A 488 18.10 -15.77 20.11
N TRP A 489 19.41 -15.78 19.86
CA TRP A 489 20.12 -16.99 19.43
C TRP A 489 20.29 -18.02 20.55
N GLU A 490 20.36 -17.59 21.81
CA GLU A 490 20.34 -18.52 22.94
C GLU A 490 18.93 -19.09 23.17
N LEU A 491 17.88 -18.27 23.04
CA LEU A 491 16.49 -18.75 23.10
C LEU A 491 16.22 -19.82 22.03
N ARG A 492 16.68 -19.61 20.80
CA ARG A 492 16.58 -20.61 19.71
C ARG A 492 17.34 -21.89 20.04
N ARG A 493 18.57 -21.81 20.59
CA ARG A 493 19.34 -22.99 21.02
C ARG A 493 18.64 -23.77 22.13
N LYS A 494 18.09 -23.09 23.15
CA LYS A 494 17.32 -23.73 24.24
C LYS A 494 16.06 -24.43 23.73
N ALA A 495 15.34 -23.81 22.80
CA ALA A 495 14.16 -24.41 22.17
C ALA A 495 14.52 -25.68 21.37
N LEU A 496 15.61 -25.64 20.59
CA LEU A 496 16.14 -26.82 19.87
C LEU A 496 16.55 -27.95 20.82
N LYS A 497 17.19 -27.62 21.95
CA LYS A 497 17.55 -28.59 22.99
C LYS A 497 16.32 -29.27 23.60
N LEU A 498 15.27 -28.50 23.91
CA LEU A 498 13.98 -29.02 24.41
C LEU A 498 13.26 -29.90 23.38
N ALA A 499 13.27 -29.49 22.10
CA ALA A 499 12.69 -30.29 21.02
C ALA A 499 13.42 -31.62 20.83
N ASN A 500 14.75 -31.62 20.95
CA ASN A 500 15.56 -32.84 20.91
C ASN A 500 15.31 -33.75 22.12
N LEU A 501 15.16 -33.19 23.33
CA LEU A 501 14.83 -33.95 24.54
C LEU A 501 13.47 -34.67 24.45
N ARG A 502 12.48 -34.04 23.80
CA ARG A 502 11.17 -34.68 23.53
C ARG A 502 11.26 -35.93 22.65
N ARG A 503 12.33 -36.09 21.86
CA ARG A 503 12.54 -37.23 20.96
C ARG A 503 13.44 -38.32 21.56
N LYS A 504 13.89 -38.19 22.81
CA LYS A 504 14.74 -39.20 23.48
C LYS A 504 13.89 -40.10 24.38
N ILE A 505 14.20 -41.40 24.38
CA ILE A 505 13.44 -42.44 25.09
C ILE A 505 13.71 -42.41 26.61
N THR A 506 14.85 -41.89 27.04
CA THR A 506 15.21 -41.74 28.46
C THR A 506 15.11 -40.29 28.90
N HIS A 507 14.16 -39.97 29.77
CA HIS A 507 13.98 -38.66 30.41
C HIS A 507 14.75 -38.55 31.74
N ALA A 508 16.07 -38.77 31.73
CA ALA A 508 16.88 -38.58 32.94
C ALA A 508 17.09 -37.07 33.18
N MET A 509 16.41 -36.53 34.19
CA MET A 509 16.47 -35.13 34.59
C MET A 509 17.59 -34.95 35.61
N GLN A 510 18.81 -34.65 35.15
CA GLN A 510 19.85 -34.13 36.02
C GLN A 510 19.82 -32.60 35.90
N THR A 511 19.33 -31.93 36.94
CA THR A 511 19.33 -30.47 37.05
C THR A 511 20.68 -29.98 37.57
N ASP A 512 21.07 -28.75 37.18
CA ASP A 512 22.34 -28.11 37.57
C ASP A 512 22.52 -28.00 39.10
N LEU A 513 21.43 -28.08 39.88
CA LEU A 513 21.43 -28.04 41.35
C LEU A 513 21.88 -29.35 42.03
N SER A 514 22.17 -30.41 41.27
CA SER A 514 22.64 -31.68 41.85
C SER A 514 24.07 -31.60 42.43
N HIS A 515 24.81 -30.53 42.16
CA HIS A 515 26.19 -30.35 42.59
C HIS A 515 26.40 -29.98 44.08
N MET A 516 25.31 -29.75 44.85
CA MET A 516 25.37 -29.29 46.25
C MET A 516 24.88 -30.30 47.30
N ARG A 517 24.59 -31.56 46.93
CA ARG A 517 24.35 -32.61 47.92
C ARG A 517 25.68 -33.18 48.40
N ARG A 518 26.30 -32.52 49.38
CA ARG A 518 27.30 -33.15 50.25
C ARG A 518 26.58 -34.07 51.24
N GLU A 519 26.59 -35.37 50.99
CA GLU A 519 26.47 -36.36 52.07
C GLU A 519 27.88 -36.67 52.57
N ASN A 520 28.23 -36.11 53.72
CA ASN A 520 29.47 -36.46 54.40
C ASN A 520 29.16 -37.63 55.34
N SER A 521 29.49 -38.86 54.92
CA SER A 521 29.68 -39.98 55.84
C SER A 521 30.90 -40.77 55.40
N THR A 522 31.94 -40.76 56.25
CA THR A 522 33.18 -41.48 56.07
C THR A 522 32.92 -42.97 56.25
N GLN A 523 32.86 -43.72 55.15
CA GLN A 523 33.03 -45.16 55.13
C GLN A 523 33.94 -45.56 53.98
N VAL A 524 35.04 -46.24 54.32
CA VAL A 524 35.94 -46.86 53.36
C VAL A 524 35.24 -48.10 52.80
N TYR A 525 34.92 -48.07 51.51
CA TYR A 525 34.55 -49.26 50.74
C TYR A 525 35.70 -49.57 49.78
N LEU A 526 36.29 -50.76 49.91
CA LEU A 526 37.23 -51.28 48.93
C LEU A 526 36.54 -51.43 47.57
N PRO A 527 37.27 -51.26 46.45
CA PRO A 527 36.69 -51.42 45.11
C PRO A 527 36.02 -52.78 44.97
N LYS A 528 34.72 -52.81 44.68
CA LYS A 528 34.03 -54.01 44.22
C LYS A 528 34.27 -54.15 42.72
N ASP A 529 34.60 -55.36 42.27
CA ASP A 529 34.65 -55.69 40.85
C ASP A 529 33.26 -55.51 40.23
N VAL A 530 33.12 -54.49 39.39
CA VAL A 530 31.90 -54.22 38.64
C VAL A 530 32.02 -54.93 37.28
N SER A 531 31.45 -56.12 37.16
CA SER A 531 31.20 -56.73 35.85
C SER A 531 30.05 -56.00 35.17
N THR A 532 30.31 -55.37 34.02
CA THR A 532 29.25 -54.77 33.20
C THR A 532 28.66 -55.82 32.27
N GLN A 533 27.38 -56.15 32.44
CA GLN A 533 26.67 -57.01 31.49
C GLN A 533 26.22 -56.14 30.30
N THR A 534 26.94 -56.21 29.19
CA THR A 534 26.51 -55.59 27.93
C THR A 534 25.36 -56.40 27.34
N LYS A 535 24.25 -55.73 27.04
CA LYS A 535 23.14 -56.33 26.31
C LYS A 535 23.61 -56.68 24.90
N ARG A 536 23.58 -57.97 24.53
CA ARG A 536 23.64 -58.39 23.12
C ARG A 536 22.26 -58.21 22.52
N ASP A 537 22.11 -57.29 21.58
CA ASP A 537 20.94 -57.27 20.71
C ASP A 537 21.10 -58.40 19.68
N ASN A 538 20.19 -59.37 19.74
CA ASN A 538 20.08 -60.44 18.76
C ASN A 538 18.95 -60.07 17.80
N SER A 539 19.26 -59.88 16.52
CA SER A 539 18.26 -59.60 15.48
C SER A 539 18.13 -60.80 14.56
N SER A 540 16.91 -61.30 14.38
CA SER A 540 16.62 -62.32 13.36
C SER A 540 16.33 -61.61 12.03
N ASN A 541 17.20 -61.82 11.04
CA ASN A 541 17.03 -61.28 9.70
C ASN A 541 16.06 -62.19 8.94
N VAL A 542 14.76 -61.84 8.92
CA VAL A 542 13.76 -62.59 8.15
C VAL A 542 13.82 -62.12 6.69
N PRO A 543 14.02 -63.02 5.71
CA PRO A 543 14.11 -62.61 4.31
C PRO A 543 12.80 -61.97 3.84
N ARG A 544 12.91 -60.82 3.16
CA ARG A 544 11.75 -60.05 2.68
C ARG A 544 11.14 -60.72 1.45
N PRO A 545 9.82 -61.01 1.45
CA PRO A 545 9.19 -61.66 0.32
C PRO A 545 9.27 -60.78 -0.95
N GLN A 546 9.83 -61.30 -2.03
CA GLN A 546 9.84 -60.63 -3.33
C GLN A 546 9.07 -61.46 -4.35
N ILE A 547 7.86 -61.01 -4.67
CA ILE A 547 6.97 -61.71 -5.59
C ILE A 547 6.96 -60.96 -6.92
N PHE A 548 7.29 -61.66 -8.00
CA PHE A 548 7.24 -61.14 -9.36
C PHE A 548 6.02 -61.68 -10.11
N LEU A 549 5.23 -60.78 -10.68
CA LEU A 549 4.05 -61.11 -11.49
C LEU A 549 4.34 -60.84 -12.96
N LYS A 550 4.37 -61.89 -13.78
CA LYS A 550 4.60 -61.82 -15.23
C LYS A 550 3.29 -62.05 -16.00
N GLY A 551 3.12 -61.37 -17.13
CA GLY A 551 2.00 -61.58 -18.05
C GLY A 551 0.84 -60.59 -17.93
N LEU A 552 0.97 -59.53 -17.11
CA LEU A 552 -0.06 -58.49 -16.95
C LEU A 552 0.00 -57.38 -18.01
N ARG A 553 1.04 -57.35 -18.86
CA ARG A 553 1.13 -56.46 -20.02
C ARG A 553 0.85 -57.31 -21.26
N GLY A 554 -0.39 -57.27 -21.76
CA GLY A 554 -0.89 -58.13 -22.83
C GLY A 554 0.04 -58.20 -24.04
N GLY A 555 0.43 -59.42 -24.42
CA GLY A 555 1.15 -59.72 -25.67
C GLY A 555 0.21 -60.34 -26.71
N SER A 556 0.70 -60.57 -27.93
CA SER A 556 -0.07 -60.96 -29.13
C SER A 556 -0.84 -62.29 -29.08
N THR A 557 -0.93 -62.98 -27.94
CA THR A 557 -1.80 -64.15 -27.79
C THR A 557 -3.14 -63.75 -27.16
N PRO A 558 -4.29 -64.30 -27.63
CA PRO A 558 -5.62 -63.79 -27.28
C PRO A 558 -6.05 -64.01 -25.82
N THR A 559 -5.32 -64.81 -25.03
CA THR A 559 -5.60 -65.03 -23.60
C THR A 559 -4.37 -64.73 -22.74
N THR A 560 -4.50 -63.80 -21.78
CA THR A 560 -3.44 -63.41 -20.84
C THR A 560 -3.37 -64.39 -19.67
N HIS A 561 -2.28 -65.15 -19.57
CA HIS A 561 -1.98 -65.99 -18.41
C HIS A 561 -1.07 -65.25 -17.44
N MET A 562 -1.56 -64.95 -16.24
CA MET A 562 -0.76 -64.38 -15.15
C MET A 562 0.02 -65.50 -14.46
N VAL A 563 1.35 -65.36 -14.41
CA VAL A 563 2.23 -66.27 -13.66
C VAL A 563 2.85 -65.51 -12.50
N LYS A 564 2.61 -66.01 -11.28
CA LYS A 564 3.21 -65.51 -10.04
C LYS A 564 4.44 -66.35 -9.71
N VAL A 565 5.60 -65.72 -9.62
CA VAL A 565 6.86 -66.37 -9.25
C VAL A 565 7.38 -65.71 -7.98
N ASP A 566 7.70 -66.53 -6.98
CA ASP A 566 8.33 -66.08 -5.74
C ASP A 566 9.86 -66.09 -5.94
N LEU A 567 10.49 -64.93 -5.75
CA LEU A 567 11.93 -64.70 -5.89
C LEU A 567 12.58 -64.41 -4.54
N THR A 568 11.92 -64.75 -3.43
CA THR A 568 12.45 -64.54 -2.09
C THR A 568 13.72 -65.37 -1.89
N ARG A 569 14.85 -64.69 -1.67
CA ARG A 569 16.14 -65.36 -1.39
C ARG A 569 16.14 -65.94 0.01
N ALA A 570 16.69 -67.15 0.17
CA ALA A 570 16.87 -67.76 1.48
C ALA A 570 17.87 -66.95 2.33
N ALA A 571 17.71 -66.98 3.66
CA ALA A 571 18.50 -66.16 4.59
C ALA A 571 20.02 -66.44 4.51
N ASP A 572 20.41 -67.57 3.93
CA ASP A 572 21.77 -68.09 3.91
C ASP A 572 22.57 -67.60 2.68
N GLU A 573 21.92 -66.88 1.76
CA GLU A 573 22.52 -66.38 0.49
C GLU A 573 22.59 -64.84 0.41
N ALA A 574 22.52 -64.14 1.54
CA ALA A 574 22.59 -62.67 1.62
C ALA A 574 23.98 -62.12 1.93
#